data_AF-A0A7X7SKR6-F1
#
_entry.id   AF-A0A7X7SKR6-F1
#
_cell.length_a   1.000
_cell.length_b   1.000
_cell.length_c   1.000
_cell.angle_alpha   90.00
_cell.angle_beta   90.00
_cell.angle_gamma   90.00
#
_symmetry.space_group_name_H-M   'P 1'
#
loop_
_entity.id
_entity.type
_entity.pdbx_description
1 polymer ?
#
loop_
_entity_poly.entity_id
_entity_poly.type
_entity_poly.pdbx_seq_one_letter_code
_entity_poly.pdbx_strand_id
1 'polypeptide(L)'
;DTIFEIGGQDSKFISLQDGVVVDFAMNEACAAGTGSFLEEQAEKLGISIIGEFAELALSSQTPVRLGERCTVFMERDVMSYMQRGARKEDLVAGLAYSIAHNYLNRVVRDRRIGECIYFQGGTAYNDAVAAAFSQILEKEIIVPPCNGVMGALGVALLARERMQRTQAATGFRGWDLQKVDYTVVDFVCKGCSNECDVRQFTIEGEKTYWGDKCSDRYRKRAKVEKEPVIEDLIAVREDALVGSYERLLADVPADAPIVGLPRAMYTFDRLPFWSAFFAELGLRPMLSPESDRGIRESGVEATVAEPCFPIRVAHGHVAWLADHGAERIFVPNQINEETEFPRYNSHACPWGQTLPFVVRTAPRLRAHADRLLMPLVRFRLGKQGLLKDLREMAAELGASEARLSAAIDRAEQAQQDFRAILLAAGERALATLEERGEQGIVLVGRPYNMYDKGINMDIPRKLRKYYGVNVLPLDFLPIKGIDVSDVVPNMYWNYGRKILQAARLAGETRHLHLIYVTNFKCGPDSYIKHYVREAAGRPFLTLQFDEHQNDAGHMTRCEAYLDSKGFLRWWSDAALECGVS
;
A
#
# COMPACT_ATOMS: atom_id res chain seq x y z
N ASP A 1 -16.51 -7.68 16.97
CA ASP A 1 -15.13 -7.18 16.69
C ASP A 1 -14.52 -7.85 15.45
N THR A 2 -15.17 -8.85 14.85
CA THR A 2 -14.75 -9.45 13.57
C THR A 2 -15.95 -9.62 12.63
N ILE A 3 -15.77 -9.33 11.34
CA ILE A 3 -16.76 -9.59 10.30
C ILE A 3 -16.17 -10.58 9.29
N PHE A 4 -16.89 -11.68 9.09
CA PHE A 4 -16.70 -12.56 7.95
C PHE A 4 -17.72 -12.20 6.89
N GLU A 5 -17.26 -11.84 5.69
CA GLU A 5 -18.13 -11.57 4.56
C GLU A 5 -17.78 -12.54 3.44
N ILE A 6 -18.72 -13.37 3.02
CA ILE A 6 -18.50 -14.29 1.91
C ILE A 6 -19.62 -14.07 0.90
N GLY A 7 -19.27 -13.39 -0.19
CA GLY A 7 -20.15 -13.07 -1.30
C GLY A 7 -20.19 -14.20 -2.34
N GLY A 8 -20.77 -13.87 -3.50
CA GLY A 8 -20.84 -14.80 -4.63
C GLY A 8 -19.50 -15.02 -5.33
N GLN A 9 -18.63 -14.01 -5.35
CA GLN A 9 -17.37 -14.05 -6.12
C GLN A 9 -16.12 -13.75 -5.29
N ASP A 10 -16.29 -13.11 -4.13
CA ASP A 10 -15.19 -12.72 -3.26
C ASP A 10 -15.51 -13.05 -1.80
N SER A 11 -14.49 -12.98 -0.97
CA SER A 11 -14.62 -13.13 0.47
C SER A 11 -13.73 -12.12 1.17
N LYS A 12 -14.25 -11.49 2.22
CA LYS A 12 -13.59 -10.44 2.99
C LYS A 12 -13.54 -10.81 4.46
N PHE A 13 -12.43 -10.50 5.10
CA PHE A 13 -12.24 -10.52 6.55
C PHE A 13 -12.05 -9.08 7.01
N ILE A 14 -12.77 -8.68 8.04
CA ILE A 14 -12.68 -7.33 8.62
C ILE A 14 -12.50 -7.48 10.13
N SER A 15 -11.42 -6.92 10.66
CA SER A 15 -11.22 -6.79 12.10
C SER A 15 -11.56 -5.37 12.53
N LEU A 16 -12.38 -5.27 13.56
CA LEU A 16 -12.83 -4.01 14.14
C LEU A 16 -12.28 -3.86 15.56
N GLN A 17 -11.79 -2.67 15.86
CA GLN A 17 -11.44 -2.27 17.22
C GLN A 17 -11.93 -0.85 17.45
N ASP A 18 -12.67 -0.64 18.53
CA ASP A 18 -13.20 0.69 18.90
C ASP A 18 -14.00 1.35 17.76
N GLY A 19 -14.81 0.54 17.05
CA GLY A 19 -15.60 0.98 15.90
C GLY A 19 -14.80 1.23 14.60
N VAL A 20 -13.48 1.04 14.63
CA VAL A 20 -12.57 1.29 13.51
C VAL A 20 -12.11 -0.01 12.86
N VAL A 21 -12.07 -0.05 11.53
CA VAL A 21 -11.45 -1.15 10.79
C VAL A 21 -9.94 -1.11 10.99
N VAL A 22 -9.39 -2.11 11.67
CA VAL A 22 -7.95 -2.20 11.99
C VAL A 22 -7.21 -3.22 11.13
N ASP A 23 -7.91 -4.20 10.58
CA ASP A 23 -7.36 -5.16 9.63
C ASP A 23 -8.41 -5.54 8.59
N PHE A 24 -7.95 -5.83 7.39
CA PHE A 24 -8.79 -6.18 6.25
C PHE A 24 -8.04 -7.13 5.33
N ALA A 25 -8.71 -8.22 4.93
CA ALA A 25 -8.23 -9.11 3.90
C ALA A 25 -9.35 -9.44 2.92
N MET A 26 -9.01 -9.62 1.65
CA MET A 26 -9.96 -10.04 0.63
C MET A 26 -9.32 -11.06 -0.29
N ASN A 27 -10.10 -12.02 -0.75
CA ASN A 27 -9.72 -12.95 -1.79
C ASN A 27 -10.59 -12.70 -3.03
N GLU A 28 -9.96 -12.25 -4.10
CA GLU A 28 -10.61 -12.01 -5.41
C GLU A 28 -10.30 -13.12 -6.43
N ALA A 29 -9.24 -13.90 -6.20
CA ALA A 29 -8.66 -14.75 -7.25
C ALA A 29 -9.16 -16.20 -7.23
N CYS A 30 -9.84 -16.63 -6.16
CA CYS A 30 -10.24 -18.03 -6.00
C CYS A 30 -11.75 -18.16 -5.82
N ALA A 31 -12.41 -18.87 -6.75
CA ALA A 31 -13.80 -19.27 -6.60
C ALA A 31 -13.99 -20.30 -5.45
N ALA A 32 -12.93 -21.01 -5.07
CA ALA A 32 -12.97 -21.92 -3.92
C ALA A 32 -13.16 -21.08 -2.66
N GLY A 33 -14.24 -21.36 -1.92
CA GLY A 33 -14.61 -20.61 -0.72
C GLY A 33 -15.65 -19.49 -0.93
N THR A 34 -16.30 -19.40 -2.09
CA THR A 34 -17.33 -18.40 -2.39
C THR A 34 -18.71 -19.02 -2.59
N GLY A 35 -19.77 -18.20 -2.61
CA GLY A 35 -21.15 -18.67 -2.78
C GLY A 35 -21.45 -19.31 -4.12
N SER A 36 -20.82 -18.86 -5.22
CA SER A 36 -21.02 -19.47 -6.54
C SER A 36 -20.60 -20.94 -6.57
N PHE A 37 -19.61 -21.32 -5.78
CA PHE A 37 -19.19 -22.71 -5.66
C PHE A 37 -20.28 -23.59 -5.02
N LEU A 38 -20.94 -23.13 -3.95
CA LEU A 38 -22.05 -23.91 -3.36
C LEU A 38 -23.21 -24.05 -4.33
N GLU A 39 -23.54 -22.97 -5.04
CA GLU A 39 -24.61 -22.96 -6.04
C GLU A 39 -24.34 -24.00 -7.14
N GLU A 40 -23.12 -24.02 -7.69
CA GLU A 40 -22.71 -25.00 -8.70
C GLU A 40 -22.76 -26.45 -8.17
N GLN A 41 -22.29 -26.70 -6.94
CA GLN A 41 -22.33 -28.04 -6.36
C GLN A 41 -23.75 -28.49 -6.02
N ALA A 42 -24.60 -27.59 -5.54
CA ALA A 42 -26.01 -27.85 -5.27
C ALA A 42 -26.75 -28.27 -6.55
N GLU A 43 -26.54 -27.53 -7.65
CA GLU A 43 -27.10 -27.84 -8.95
C GLU A 43 -26.67 -29.24 -9.44
N LYS A 44 -25.36 -29.56 -9.33
CA LYS A 44 -24.82 -30.88 -9.71
C LYS A 44 -25.35 -32.03 -8.86
N LEU A 45 -25.63 -31.78 -7.58
CA LEU A 45 -26.23 -32.77 -6.67
C LEU A 45 -27.76 -32.87 -6.80
N GLY A 46 -28.36 -31.99 -7.61
CA GLY A 46 -29.80 -31.90 -7.85
C GLY A 46 -30.57 -31.45 -6.62
N ILE A 47 -30.03 -30.49 -5.86
CA ILE A 47 -30.65 -29.92 -4.65
C ILE A 47 -30.75 -28.40 -4.76
N SER A 48 -31.75 -27.81 -4.11
CA SER A 48 -31.90 -26.36 -3.99
C SER A 48 -30.85 -25.77 -3.04
N ILE A 49 -30.13 -24.75 -3.51
CA ILE A 49 -29.21 -23.98 -2.66
C ILE A 49 -29.97 -23.21 -1.55
N ILE A 50 -31.21 -22.80 -1.82
CA ILE A 50 -32.07 -22.10 -0.86
C ILE A 50 -32.85 -23.15 -0.06
N GLY A 51 -32.66 -23.17 1.26
CA GLY A 51 -33.36 -24.07 2.19
C GLY A 51 -32.77 -25.48 2.22
N GLU A 52 -32.97 -26.25 1.14
CA GLU A 52 -32.69 -27.70 1.10
C GLU A 52 -31.22 -28.05 1.40
N PHE A 53 -30.26 -27.26 0.89
CA PHE A 53 -28.84 -27.47 1.20
C PHE A 53 -28.57 -27.42 2.71
N ALA A 54 -29.08 -26.40 3.39
CA ALA A 54 -28.82 -26.22 4.82
C ALA A 54 -29.47 -27.34 5.64
N GLU A 55 -30.72 -27.70 5.31
CA GLU A 55 -31.43 -28.80 5.96
C GLU A 55 -30.67 -30.13 5.84
N LEU A 56 -30.20 -30.46 4.63
CA LEU A 56 -29.41 -31.68 4.38
C LEU A 56 -28.10 -31.66 5.16
N ALA A 57 -27.32 -30.58 5.07
CA ALA A 57 -26.05 -30.47 5.78
C ALA A 57 -26.20 -30.59 7.30
N LEU A 58 -27.22 -29.93 7.88
CA LEU A 58 -27.46 -29.96 9.33
C LEU A 58 -27.98 -31.31 9.82
N SER A 59 -28.54 -32.15 8.93
CA SER A 59 -28.95 -33.52 9.25
C SER A 59 -27.80 -34.55 9.24
N SER A 60 -26.63 -34.17 8.72
CA SER A 60 -25.46 -35.05 8.65
C SER A 60 -24.93 -35.39 10.03
N GLN A 61 -24.59 -36.66 10.23
CA GLN A 61 -23.90 -37.15 11.43
C GLN A 61 -22.41 -37.36 11.18
N THR A 62 -22.01 -37.53 9.92
CA THR A 62 -20.63 -37.87 9.55
C THR A 62 -20.20 -37.10 8.29
N PRO A 63 -19.96 -35.77 8.39
CA PRO A 63 -19.58 -34.95 7.24
C PRO A 63 -18.32 -35.47 6.52
N VAL A 64 -18.37 -35.50 5.19
CA VAL A 64 -17.23 -35.95 4.37
C VAL A 64 -16.13 -34.88 4.36
N ARG A 65 -14.87 -35.29 4.56
CA ARG A 65 -13.73 -34.38 4.48
C ARG A 65 -13.30 -34.18 3.01
N LEU A 66 -13.78 -33.10 2.40
CA LEU A 66 -13.50 -32.73 1.00
C LEU A 66 -12.25 -31.83 0.83
N GLY A 67 -11.59 -31.45 1.92
CA GLY A 67 -10.37 -30.62 1.91
C GLY A 67 -10.64 -29.13 1.64
N GLU A 68 -9.59 -28.38 1.30
CA GLU A 68 -9.61 -26.90 1.15
C GLU A 68 -9.04 -26.43 -0.19
N ARG A 69 -8.97 -27.34 -1.16
CA ARG A 69 -8.25 -27.17 -2.44
C ARG A 69 -9.11 -26.40 -3.45
N CYS A 70 -8.56 -26.19 -4.66
CA CYS A 70 -9.28 -25.62 -5.80
C CYS A 70 -10.60 -26.37 -6.05
N THR A 71 -11.63 -25.64 -6.48
CA THR A 71 -12.99 -26.15 -6.75
C THR A 71 -12.98 -27.38 -7.66
N VAL A 72 -12.09 -27.42 -8.66
CA VAL A 72 -11.92 -28.55 -9.59
C VAL A 72 -11.52 -29.86 -8.86
N PHE A 73 -10.65 -29.77 -7.85
CA PHE A 73 -10.26 -30.95 -7.08
C PHE A 73 -11.35 -31.36 -6.11
N MET A 74 -12.01 -30.40 -5.47
CA MET A 74 -13.13 -30.67 -4.57
C MET A 74 -14.28 -31.34 -5.32
N GLU A 75 -14.61 -30.90 -6.53
CA GLU A 75 -15.61 -31.53 -7.38
C GLU A 75 -15.27 -33.00 -7.66
N ARG A 76 -14.01 -33.28 -8.01
CA ARG A 76 -13.55 -34.65 -8.21
C ARG A 76 -13.70 -35.50 -6.95
N ASP A 77 -13.41 -34.93 -5.78
CA ASP A 77 -13.56 -35.61 -4.50
C ASP A 77 -15.03 -35.89 -4.18
N VAL A 78 -15.94 -34.92 -4.38
CA VAL A 78 -17.40 -35.10 -4.24
C VAL A 78 -17.88 -36.26 -5.09
N MET A 79 -17.52 -36.28 -6.38
CA MET A 79 -17.90 -37.36 -7.30
C MET A 79 -17.33 -38.71 -6.86
N SER A 80 -16.09 -38.74 -6.37
CA SER A 80 -15.46 -39.98 -5.89
C SER A 80 -16.16 -40.54 -4.65
N TYR A 81 -16.49 -39.69 -3.68
CA TYR A 81 -17.21 -40.12 -2.48
C TYR A 81 -18.65 -40.54 -2.79
N MET A 82 -19.33 -39.84 -3.70
CA MET A 82 -20.66 -40.22 -4.16
C MET A 82 -20.65 -41.61 -4.82
N GLN A 83 -19.65 -41.91 -5.66
CA GLN A 83 -19.46 -43.26 -6.24
C GLN A 83 -19.17 -44.35 -5.20
N ARG A 84 -18.58 -43.98 -4.07
CA ARG A 84 -18.32 -44.89 -2.93
C ARG A 84 -19.54 -45.06 -2.01
N GLY A 85 -20.67 -44.47 -2.36
CA GLY A 85 -21.91 -44.57 -1.58
C GLY A 85 -22.02 -43.58 -0.43
N ALA A 86 -21.26 -42.47 -0.45
CA ALA A 86 -21.48 -41.39 0.52
C ALA A 86 -22.89 -40.82 0.35
N ARG A 87 -23.57 -40.59 1.48
CA ARG A 87 -24.91 -40.01 1.50
C ARG A 87 -24.84 -38.53 1.15
N LYS A 88 -25.93 -37.99 0.59
CA LYS A 88 -25.97 -36.60 0.14
C LYS A 88 -25.77 -35.64 1.31
N GLU A 89 -26.42 -35.88 2.43
CA GLU A 89 -26.29 -35.07 3.66
C GLU A 89 -24.83 -34.93 4.10
N ASP A 90 -24.06 -36.03 4.05
CA ASP A 90 -22.65 -36.05 4.48
C ASP A 90 -21.75 -35.30 3.49
N LEU A 91 -22.05 -35.34 2.18
CA LEU A 91 -21.35 -34.58 1.14
C LEU A 91 -21.62 -33.08 1.26
N VAL A 92 -22.89 -32.70 1.44
CA VAL A 92 -23.35 -31.31 1.54
C VAL A 92 -22.80 -30.65 2.81
N ALA A 93 -22.80 -31.37 3.94
CA ALA A 93 -22.12 -30.92 5.15
C ALA A 93 -20.60 -30.74 4.91
N GLY A 94 -19.96 -31.68 4.22
CA GLY A 94 -18.56 -31.58 3.83
C GLY A 94 -18.23 -30.32 3.00
N LEU A 95 -19.13 -29.93 2.10
CA LEU A 95 -18.99 -28.71 1.30
C LEU A 95 -19.03 -27.45 2.16
N ALA A 96 -19.94 -27.38 3.15
CA ALA A 96 -20.01 -26.27 4.09
C ALA A 96 -18.71 -26.12 4.92
N TYR A 97 -18.19 -27.24 5.46
CA TYR A 97 -16.90 -27.26 6.16
C TYR A 97 -15.74 -26.81 5.27
N SER A 98 -15.75 -27.21 4.00
CA SER A 98 -14.67 -26.89 3.06
C SER A 98 -14.61 -25.40 2.75
N ILE A 99 -15.76 -24.72 2.66
CA ILE A 99 -15.80 -23.25 2.53
C ILE A 99 -15.22 -22.58 3.78
N ALA A 100 -15.65 -23.01 4.97
CA ALA A 100 -15.17 -22.42 6.21
C ALA A 100 -13.64 -22.61 6.36
N HIS A 101 -13.12 -23.81 6.10
CA HIS A 101 -11.67 -24.06 6.12
C HIS A 101 -10.92 -23.25 5.06
N ASN A 102 -11.43 -23.18 3.83
CA ASN A 102 -10.81 -22.39 2.79
C ASN A 102 -10.75 -20.90 3.18
N TYR A 103 -11.85 -20.35 3.69
CA TYR A 103 -11.92 -18.98 4.17
C TYR A 103 -10.89 -18.72 5.28
N LEU A 104 -10.84 -19.59 6.30
CA LEU A 104 -9.88 -19.48 7.39
C LEU A 104 -8.43 -19.56 6.90
N ASN A 105 -8.11 -20.48 5.99
CA ASN A 105 -6.73 -20.71 5.57
C ASN A 105 -6.25 -19.77 4.45
N ARG A 106 -7.15 -19.22 3.64
CA ARG A 106 -6.80 -18.35 2.51
C ARG A 106 -7.02 -16.88 2.79
N VAL A 107 -8.13 -16.54 3.45
CA VAL A 107 -8.52 -15.15 3.75
C VAL A 107 -7.99 -14.75 5.11
N VAL A 108 -8.35 -15.48 6.18
CA VAL A 108 -8.00 -15.10 7.56
C VAL A 108 -6.52 -15.33 7.86
N ARG A 109 -6.01 -16.54 7.58
CA ARG A 109 -4.63 -16.98 7.85
C ARG A 109 -4.28 -16.87 9.34
N ASP A 110 -3.22 -16.13 9.65
CA ASP A 110 -2.68 -15.86 10.98
C ASP A 110 -3.31 -14.63 11.65
N ARG A 111 -4.36 -14.05 11.04
CA ARG A 111 -5.04 -12.87 11.59
C ARG A 111 -5.84 -13.21 12.84
N ARG A 112 -5.88 -12.24 13.76
CA ARG A 112 -6.63 -12.37 15.02
C ARG A 112 -8.13 -12.38 14.73
N ILE A 113 -8.78 -13.49 15.06
CA ILE A 113 -10.24 -13.59 15.12
C ILE A 113 -10.69 -13.16 16.51
N GLY A 114 -11.56 -12.15 16.56
CA GLY A 114 -12.15 -11.64 17.80
C GLY A 114 -13.13 -12.61 18.47
N GLU A 115 -13.77 -12.16 19.53
CA GLU A 115 -14.77 -12.96 20.25
C GLU A 115 -16.17 -12.84 19.62
N CYS A 116 -16.50 -11.68 19.06
CA CYS A 116 -17.81 -11.41 18.47
C CYS A 116 -17.69 -11.39 16.95
N ILE A 117 -18.13 -12.48 16.33
CA ILE A 117 -18.03 -12.74 14.89
C ILE A 117 -19.39 -12.49 14.23
N TYR A 118 -19.45 -11.53 13.32
CA TYR A 118 -20.58 -11.31 12.44
C TYR A 118 -20.33 -11.97 11.09
N PHE A 119 -21.23 -12.85 10.66
CA PHE A 119 -21.15 -13.50 9.35
C PHE A 119 -22.20 -12.92 8.40
N GLN A 120 -21.74 -12.37 7.27
CA GLN A 120 -22.57 -11.68 6.29
C GLN A 120 -22.22 -12.06 4.84
N GLY A 121 -23.02 -11.60 3.88
CA GLY A 121 -22.91 -11.95 2.48
C GLY A 121 -23.85 -13.09 2.06
N GLY A 122 -23.88 -13.40 0.76
CA GLY A 122 -24.86 -14.33 0.19
C GLY A 122 -24.76 -15.75 0.74
N THR A 123 -23.58 -16.20 1.14
CA THR A 123 -23.42 -17.53 1.77
C THR A 123 -23.94 -17.59 3.20
N ALA A 124 -24.12 -16.45 3.87
CA ALA A 124 -24.66 -16.39 5.22
C ALA A 124 -26.17 -16.69 5.28
N TYR A 125 -26.87 -16.75 4.13
CA TYR A 125 -28.21 -17.33 4.05
C TYR A 125 -28.24 -18.85 4.25
N ASN A 126 -27.09 -19.51 4.20
CA ASN A 126 -26.97 -20.95 4.38
C ASN A 126 -26.44 -21.26 5.80
N ASP A 127 -27.36 -21.63 6.69
CA ASP A 127 -27.08 -21.87 8.10
C ASP A 127 -26.00 -22.95 8.33
N ALA A 128 -25.83 -23.89 7.39
CA ALA A 128 -24.80 -24.91 7.50
C ALA A 128 -23.38 -24.33 7.45
N VAL A 129 -23.16 -23.23 6.72
CA VAL A 129 -21.85 -22.56 6.66
C VAL A 129 -21.56 -21.84 7.98
N ALA A 130 -22.57 -21.16 8.55
CA ALA A 130 -22.45 -20.54 9.87
C ALA A 130 -22.18 -21.59 10.96
N ALA A 131 -22.89 -22.73 10.90
CA ALA A 131 -22.67 -23.86 11.80
C ALA A 131 -21.25 -24.43 11.65
N ALA A 132 -20.74 -24.59 10.42
CA ALA A 132 -19.38 -25.04 10.18
C ALA A 132 -18.34 -24.08 10.79
N PHE A 133 -18.50 -22.77 10.64
CA PHE A 133 -17.62 -21.80 11.33
C PHE A 133 -17.69 -21.93 12.84
N SER A 134 -18.89 -22.06 13.41
CA SER A 134 -19.08 -22.20 14.85
C SER A 134 -18.40 -23.46 15.39
N GLN A 135 -18.51 -24.58 14.67
CA GLN A 135 -17.85 -25.85 15.05
C GLN A 135 -16.33 -25.79 14.92
N ILE A 136 -15.80 -25.18 13.85
CA ILE A 136 -14.34 -25.10 13.63
C ILE A 136 -13.67 -24.15 14.63
N LEU A 137 -14.31 -23.02 14.93
CA LEU A 137 -13.74 -21.99 15.78
C LEU A 137 -14.08 -22.17 17.26
N GLU A 138 -15.05 -23.02 17.59
CA GLU A 138 -15.63 -23.15 18.92
C GLU A 138 -16.12 -21.79 19.46
N LYS A 139 -16.72 -20.98 18.58
CA LYS A 139 -17.22 -19.63 18.88
C LYS A 139 -18.64 -19.42 18.38
N GLU A 140 -19.32 -18.44 18.98
CA GLU A 140 -20.62 -17.98 18.51
C GLU A 140 -20.47 -17.20 17.20
N ILE A 141 -21.31 -17.54 16.21
CA ILE A 141 -21.38 -16.86 14.92
C ILE A 141 -22.72 -16.16 14.81
N ILE A 142 -22.70 -14.83 14.71
CA ILE A 142 -23.91 -14.01 14.62
C ILE A 142 -24.19 -13.74 13.14
N VAL A 143 -25.32 -14.23 12.64
CA VAL A 143 -25.81 -13.94 11.29
C VAL A 143 -26.89 -12.85 11.36
N PRO A 144 -26.67 -11.64 10.81
CA PRO A 144 -27.69 -10.60 10.79
C PRO A 144 -28.92 -11.01 9.97
N PRO A 145 -30.14 -10.57 10.35
CA PRO A 145 -31.36 -10.87 9.58
C PRO A 145 -31.31 -10.41 8.10
N CYS A 146 -30.55 -9.34 7.81
CA CYS A 146 -30.39 -8.80 6.47
C CYS A 146 -28.95 -8.97 5.95
N ASN A 147 -28.35 -10.14 6.22
CA ASN A 147 -26.93 -10.44 5.94
C ASN A 147 -26.46 -10.13 4.50
N GLY A 148 -27.34 -10.26 3.49
CA GLY A 148 -26.99 -10.01 2.09
C GLY A 148 -26.99 -8.53 1.68
N VAL A 149 -27.52 -7.63 2.52
CA VAL A 149 -27.68 -6.20 2.20
C VAL A 149 -27.12 -5.27 3.27
N MET A 150 -26.29 -5.78 4.18
CA MET A 150 -25.69 -5.01 5.27
C MET A 150 -24.93 -3.77 4.78
N GLY A 151 -24.23 -3.87 3.64
CA GLY A 151 -23.57 -2.72 3.02
C GLY A 151 -24.55 -1.62 2.61
N ALA A 152 -25.69 -1.98 2.01
CA ALA A 152 -26.74 -1.03 1.62
C ALA A 152 -27.39 -0.37 2.84
N LEU A 153 -27.60 -1.13 3.92
CA LEU A 153 -28.08 -0.60 5.19
C LEU A 153 -27.09 0.41 5.78
N GLY A 154 -25.78 0.12 5.75
CA GLY A 154 -24.73 1.05 6.18
C GLY A 154 -24.77 2.37 5.40
N VAL A 155 -24.90 2.30 4.07
CA VAL A 155 -25.03 3.50 3.23
C VAL A 155 -26.30 4.29 3.55
N ALA A 156 -27.44 3.62 3.76
CA ALA A 156 -28.68 4.28 4.14
C ALA A 156 -28.58 5.02 5.48
N LEU A 157 -27.89 4.43 6.46
CA LEU A 157 -27.61 5.08 7.75
C LEU A 157 -26.75 6.33 7.59
N LEU A 158 -25.67 6.25 6.80
CA LEU A 158 -24.78 7.39 6.51
C LEU A 158 -25.52 8.51 5.75
N ALA A 159 -26.33 8.15 4.76
CA ALA A 159 -27.13 9.10 4.01
C ALA A 159 -28.16 9.82 4.91
N ARG A 160 -28.86 9.07 5.78
CA ARG A 160 -29.80 9.63 6.74
C ARG A 160 -29.11 10.58 7.71
N GLU A 161 -27.96 10.18 8.27
CA GLU A 161 -27.17 11.03 9.17
C GLU A 161 -26.75 12.33 8.47
N ARG A 162 -26.18 12.24 7.26
CA ARG A 162 -25.78 13.42 6.48
C ARG A 162 -26.96 14.37 6.27
N MET A 163 -28.10 13.85 5.81
CA MET A 163 -29.30 14.66 5.55
C MET A 163 -29.82 15.35 6.82
N GLN A 164 -29.84 14.65 7.95
CA GLN A 164 -30.26 15.21 9.23
C GLN A 164 -29.35 16.34 9.70
N ARG A 165 -28.05 16.24 9.46
CA ARG A 165 -27.08 17.23 9.94
C ARG A 165 -26.90 18.42 8.98
N THR A 166 -26.78 18.16 7.68
CA THR A 166 -26.54 19.24 6.70
C THR A 166 -27.82 19.96 6.30
N GLN A 167 -28.99 19.34 6.50
CA GLN A 167 -30.28 19.83 6.00
C GLN A 167 -30.26 20.16 4.49
N ALA A 168 -29.30 19.59 3.75
CA ALA A 168 -29.13 19.85 2.34
C ALA A 168 -30.30 19.24 1.54
N ALA A 169 -30.65 19.84 0.40
CA ALA A 169 -31.60 19.23 -0.51
C ALA A 169 -31.04 17.89 -1.04
N THR A 170 -31.87 16.84 -1.02
CA THR A 170 -31.46 15.54 -1.57
C THR A 170 -31.50 15.55 -3.09
N GLY A 171 -30.49 14.93 -3.71
CA GLY A 171 -30.48 14.62 -5.15
C GLY A 171 -31.30 13.36 -5.51
N PHE A 172 -32.02 12.77 -4.56
CA PHE A 172 -32.87 11.60 -4.80
C PHE A 172 -34.03 11.97 -5.72
N ARG A 173 -34.07 11.34 -6.90
CA ARG A 173 -35.02 11.63 -7.99
C ARG A 173 -36.38 10.92 -7.84
N GLY A 174 -36.59 10.20 -6.74
CA GLY A 174 -37.79 9.38 -6.51
C GLY A 174 -37.67 7.96 -7.08
N TRP A 175 -38.74 7.18 -6.92
CA TRP A 175 -38.82 5.77 -7.35
C TRP A 175 -39.32 5.60 -8.80
N ASP A 176 -39.79 6.69 -9.41
CA ASP A 176 -40.37 6.69 -10.75
C ASP A 176 -39.28 6.91 -11.81
N LEU A 177 -38.65 5.82 -12.22
CA LEU A 177 -37.56 5.83 -13.21
C LEU A 177 -38.00 6.34 -14.58
N GLN A 178 -39.31 6.35 -14.90
CA GLN A 178 -39.81 6.85 -16.18
C GLN A 178 -39.66 8.36 -16.35
N LYS A 179 -39.44 9.09 -15.24
CA LYS A 179 -39.26 10.54 -15.22
C LYS A 179 -37.80 10.97 -15.34
N VAL A 180 -36.86 10.02 -15.33
CA VAL A 180 -35.42 10.32 -15.41
C VAL A 180 -34.97 10.16 -16.86
N ASP A 181 -34.60 11.26 -17.50
CA ASP A 181 -34.02 11.22 -18.84
C ASP A 181 -32.58 10.66 -18.76
N TYR A 182 -32.37 9.49 -19.35
CA TYR A 182 -31.05 8.90 -19.47
C TYR A 182 -30.79 8.24 -20.82
N THR A 183 -29.54 8.32 -21.26
CA THR A 183 -29.04 7.60 -22.44
C THR A 183 -27.95 6.63 -22.02
N VAL A 184 -27.86 5.49 -22.69
CA VAL A 184 -26.81 4.48 -22.47
C VAL A 184 -26.02 4.30 -23.75
N VAL A 185 -24.70 4.34 -23.64
CA VAL A 185 -23.76 4.08 -24.73
C VAL A 185 -22.76 3.03 -24.27
N ASP A 186 -22.75 1.89 -24.94
CA ASP A 186 -21.76 0.83 -24.78
C ASP A 186 -20.55 1.11 -25.69
N PHE A 187 -19.34 0.97 -25.16
CA PHE A 187 -18.11 1.06 -25.95
C PHE A 187 -16.98 0.23 -25.35
N VAL A 188 -16.04 -0.20 -26.19
CA VAL A 188 -14.84 -0.92 -25.74
C VAL A 188 -13.73 0.09 -25.44
N CYS A 189 -13.22 0.10 -24.21
CA CYS A 189 -12.10 0.94 -23.78
C CYS A 189 -10.78 0.45 -24.38
N LYS A 190 -10.20 1.22 -25.31
CA LYS A 190 -8.87 0.97 -25.89
C LYS A 190 -7.72 1.62 -25.11
N GLY A 191 -7.89 1.83 -23.80
CA GLY A 191 -6.90 2.52 -22.96
C GLY A 191 -5.70 1.67 -22.59
N CYS A 192 -5.84 0.34 -22.63
CA CYS A 192 -4.77 -0.63 -22.39
C CYS A 192 -5.17 -1.97 -23.01
N SER A 193 -4.34 -2.99 -22.83
CA SER A 193 -4.58 -4.36 -23.33
C SER A 193 -5.80 -5.08 -22.72
N ASN A 194 -6.47 -4.49 -21.71
CA ASN A 194 -7.62 -5.11 -21.05
C ASN A 194 -8.94 -4.95 -21.83
N GLU A 195 -9.00 -4.06 -22.83
CA GLU A 195 -10.15 -3.85 -23.73
C GLU A 195 -11.53 -3.99 -23.04
N CYS A 196 -11.76 -3.19 -22.01
CA CYS A 196 -12.95 -3.35 -21.16
C CYS A 196 -14.22 -2.92 -21.88
N ASP A 197 -15.30 -3.69 -21.76
CA ASP A 197 -16.64 -3.27 -22.18
C ASP A 197 -17.21 -2.27 -21.17
N VAL A 198 -17.31 -1.00 -21.57
CA VAL A 198 -17.75 0.10 -20.71
C VAL A 198 -19.12 0.60 -21.15
N ARG A 199 -20.04 0.68 -20.19
CA ARG A 199 -21.33 1.37 -20.32
C ARG A 199 -21.26 2.77 -19.78
N GLN A 200 -21.44 3.76 -20.64
CA GLN A 200 -21.67 5.16 -20.26
C GLN A 200 -23.17 5.41 -20.14
N PHE A 201 -23.64 5.72 -18.94
CA PHE A 201 -24.97 6.31 -18.73
C PHE A 201 -24.83 7.82 -18.75
N THR A 202 -25.71 8.55 -19.42
CA THR A 202 -25.81 10.01 -19.30
C THR A 202 -27.18 10.29 -18.71
N ILE A 203 -27.24 10.73 -17.46
CA ILE A 203 -28.47 11.04 -16.75
C ILE A 203 -28.57 12.56 -16.67
N GLU A 204 -29.55 13.16 -17.34
CA GLU A 204 -29.77 14.62 -17.34
C GLU A 204 -28.49 15.43 -17.68
N GLY A 205 -27.69 14.93 -18.62
CA GLY A 205 -26.41 15.54 -19.03
C GLY A 205 -25.19 15.09 -18.20
N GLU A 206 -25.38 14.42 -17.08
CA GLU A 206 -24.29 13.86 -16.27
C GLU A 206 -23.92 12.43 -16.71
N LYS A 207 -22.70 12.28 -17.24
CA LYS A 207 -22.15 10.96 -17.59
C LYS A 207 -21.80 10.13 -16.33
N THR A 208 -21.99 8.83 -16.33
CA THR A 208 -21.40 7.88 -15.36
C THR A 208 -21.03 6.62 -16.12
N TYR A 209 -20.03 5.90 -15.65
CA TYR A 209 -19.43 4.80 -16.39
C TYR A 209 -19.40 3.54 -15.54
N TRP A 210 -19.65 2.39 -16.17
CA TRP A 210 -19.63 1.07 -15.56
C TRP A 210 -18.91 0.07 -16.45
N GLY A 211 -18.23 -0.91 -15.87
CA GLY A 211 -17.56 -1.99 -16.62
C GLY A 211 -16.07 -1.77 -16.89
N ASP A 212 -15.47 -0.68 -16.40
CA ASP A 212 -14.03 -0.48 -16.50
C ASP A 212 -13.25 -1.25 -15.43
N LYS A 213 -12.14 -1.90 -15.83
CA LYS A 213 -11.30 -2.68 -14.92
C LYS A 213 -10.22 -1.85 -14.23
N CYS A 214 -9.80 -0.73 -14.82
CA CYS A 214 -8.69 0.06 -14.29
C CYS A 214 -9.13 1.13 -13.29
N SER A 215 -10.42 1.46 -13.18
CA SER A 215 -10.96 2.48 -12.25
C SER A 215 -10.33 3.89 -12.36
N ASP A 216 -9.39 4.12 -13.28
CA ASP A 216 -8.60 5.35 -13.38
C ASP A 216 -9.12 6.30 -14.48
N ARG A 217 -9.63 5.73 -15.58
CA ARG A 217 -10.08 6.51 -16.74
C ARG A 217 -11.54 6.96 -16.65
N TYR A 218 -12.38 6.20 -15.96
CA TYR A 218 -13.84 6.37 -15.99
C TYR A 218 -14.50 6.58 -14.63
N ARG A 219 -13.78 6.44 -13.49
CA ARG A 219 -14.28 6.96 -12.21
C ARG A 219 -14.31 8.48 -12.25
N LYS A 220 -15.47 9.07 -11.93
CA LYS A 220 -15.69 10.52 -11.91
C LYS A 220 -15.38 11.17 -10.56
N ARG A 221 -14.82 12.39 -10.66
CA ARG A 221 -14.64 13.54 -9.73
C ARG A 221 -14.18 13.27 -8.28
N ALA A 222 -13.51 14.26 -7.69
CA ALA A 222 -13.18 14.27 -6.26
C ALA A 222 -14.43 13.90 -5.46
N LYS A 223 -14.29 12.93 -4.55
CA LYS A 223 -15.42 12.34 -3.81
C LYS A 223 -15.91 13.25 -2.68
N VAL A 224 -15.17 14.32 -2.37
CA VAL A 224 -15.52 15.31 -1.35
C VAL A 224 -15.30 16.73 -1.89
N GLU A 225 -16.06 17.69 -1.36
CA GLU A 225 -15.92 19.12 -1.64
C GLU A 225 -14.79 19.78 -0.81
N LYS A 226 -14.14 18.99 0.06
CA LYS A 226 -13.10 19.45 0.97
C LYS A 226 -11.76 19.52 0.24
N GLU A 227 -11.10 20.68 0.32
CA GLU A 227 -9.71 20.86 -0.11
C GLU A 227 -8.77 20.75 1.10
N PRO A 228 -7.54 20.24 0.94
CA PRO A 228 -6.54 20.24 1.99
C PRO A 228 -6.19 21.68 2.40
N VAL A 229 -6.03 21.91 3.71
CA VAL A 229 -5.70 23.24 4.26
C VAL A 229 -4.20 23.53 4.29
N ILE A 230 -3.36 22.49 4.17
CA ILE A 230 -1.90 22.61 4.10
C ILE A 230 -1.43 22.59 2.64
N GLU A 231 -0.24 23.15 2.37
CA GLU A 231 0.43 23.03 1.06
C GLU A 231 0.67 21.56 0.65
N ASP A 232 0.88 21.30 -0.64
CA ASP A 232 1.14 19.94 -1.14
C ASP A 232 2.58 19.52 -0.82
N LEU A 233 2.78 18.93 0.37
CA LEU A 233 4.08 18.48 0.83
C LEU A 233 4.71 17.41 -0.08
N ILE A 234 3.92 16.63 -0.83
CA ILE A 234 4.46 15.69 -1.81
C ILE A 234 5.07 16.45 -2.99
N ALA A 235 4.39 17.49 -3.48
CA ALA A 235 4.90 18.36 -4.54
C ALA A 235 6.11 19.18 -4.06
N VAL A 236 6.03 19.82 -2.89
CA VAL A 236 7.14 20.58 -2.28
C VAL A 236 8.40 19.74 -2.18
N ARG A 237 8.26 18.47 -1.76
CA ARG A 237 9.40 17.55 -1.69
C ARG A 237 10.00 17.26 -3.06
N GLU A 238 9.16 16.96 -4.04
CA GLU A 238 9.58 16.66 -5.41
C GLU A 238 10.32 17.86 -6.02
N ASP A 239 9.76 19.05 -5.87
CA ASP A 239 10.38 20.30 -6.33
C ASP A 239 11.71 20.58 -5.62
N ALA A 240 11.80 20.33 -4.32
CA ALA A 240 13.04 20.47 -3.57
C ALA A 240 14.09 19.44 -4.01
N LEU A 241 13.68 18.19 -4.23
CA LEU A 241 14.55 17.08 -4.62
C LEU A 241 15.10 17.31 -6.04
N VAL A 242 14.22 17.50 -7.03
CA VAL A 242 14.58 17.66 -8.45
C VAL A 242 15.14 19.05 -8.73
N GLY A 243 14.60 20.10 -8.13
CA GLY A 243 15.12 21.46 -8.29
C GLY A 243 16.57 21.59 -7.80
N SER A 244 16.97 20.84 -6.75
CA SER A 244 18.37 20.78 -6.34
C SER A 244 19.27 20.17 -7.43
N TYR A 245 18.81 19.09 -8.06
CA TYR A 245 19.50 18.40 -9.14
C TYR A 245 19.59 19.26 -10.41
N GLU A 246 18.50 19.91 -10.82
CA GLU A 246 18.47 20.78 -12.01
C GLU A 246 19.39 21.99 -11.89
N ARG A 247 19.41 22.64 -10.72
CA ARG A 247 20.34 23.76 -10.46
C ARG A 247 21.80 23.30 -10.59
N LEU A 248 22.14 22.15 -10.01
CA LEU A 248 23.49 21.60 -10.08
C LEU A 248 23.89 21.20 -11.50
N LEU A 249 22.95 20.70 -12.31
CA LEU A 249 23.22 20.38 -13.71
C LEU A 249 23.55 21.59 -14.58
N ALA A 250 23.03 22.77 -14.23
CA ALA A 250 23.33 24.01 -14.94
C ALA A 250 24.80 24.44 -14.73
N ASP A 251 25.40 24.06 -13.59
CA ASP A 251 26.78 24.40 -13.24
C ASP A 251 27.82 23.46 -13.86
N VAL A 252 27.41 22.29 -14.39
CA VAL A 252 28.31 21.30 -14.98
C VAL A 252 28.32 21.44 -16.51
N PRO A 253 29.50 21.46 -17.17
CA PRO A 253 29.60 21.47 -18.62
C PRO A 253 28.76 20.38 -19.31
N ALA A 254 28.23 20.66 -20.49
CA ALA A 254 27.38 19.73 -21.23
C ALA A 254 28.15 18.52 -21.78
N ASP A 255 29.46 18.67 -21.98
CA ASP A 255 30.41 17.67 -22.47
C ASP A 255 31.13 16.91 -21.34
N ALA A 256 30.82 17.20 -20.07
CA ALA A 256 31.39 16.48 -18.94
C ALA A 256 30.94 15.01 -18.91
N PRO A 257 31.79 14.06 -18.48
CA PRO A 257 31.45 12.65 -18.49
C PRO A 257 30.23 12.34 -17.62
N ILE A 258 29.38 11.41 -18.09
CA ILE A 258 28.07 11.16 -17.50
C ILE A 258 28.12 10.07 -16.42
N VAL A 259 27.59 10.38 -15.24
CA VAL A 259 27.34 9.39 -14.17
C VAL A 259 25.84 9.22 -13.92
N GLY A 260 25.33 8.03 -14.22
CA GLY A 260 23.94 7.66 -14.04
C GLY A 260 23.58 7.46 -12.57
N LEU A 261 22.47 8.07 -12.14
CA LEU A 261 21.86 7.92 -10.82
C LEU A 261 20.50 7.23 -11.00
N PRO A 262 20.32 5.97 -10.54
CA PRO A 262 19.03 5.33 -10.64
C PRO A 262 18.05 6.01 -9.68
N ARG A 263 16.91 6.50 -10.18
CA ARG A 263 15.79 7.07 -9.44
C ARG A 263 15.00 5.97 -8.71
N ALA A 264 15.70 5.28 -7.82
CA ALA A 264 15.21 4.15 -7.06
C ALA A 264 15.81 4.14 -5.65
N MET A 265 15.23 3.34 -4.76
CA MET A 265 15.79 3.07 -3.44
C MET A 265 16.16 4.35 -2.66
N TYR A 266 17.39 4.48 -2.17
CA TYR A 266 17.81 5.61 -1.34
C TYR A 266 18.06 6.90 -2.13
N THR A 267 18.09 6.86 -3.46
CA THR A 267 18.16 8.08 -4.28
C THR A 267 17.00 9.02 -3.99
N PHE A 268 15.82 8.48 -3.64
CA PHE A 268 14.69 9.30 -3.20
C PHE A 268 15.00 10.17 -1.97
N ASP A 269 15.96 9.81 -1.12
CA ASP A 269 16.42 10.61 0.04
C ASP A 269 17.78 11.29 -0.18
N ARG A 270 18.61 10.74 -1.08
CA ARG A 270 20.03 11.10 -1.26
C ARG A 270 20.38 11.73 -2.60
N LEU A 271 19.40 12.04 -3.45
CA LEU A 271 19.67 12.72 -4.72
C LEU A 271 20.47 14.03 -4.53
N PRO A 272 20.11 14.95 -3.60
CA PRO A 272 20.84 16.20 -3.46
C PRO A 272 22.31 15.99 -3.09
N PHE A 273 22.57 15.03 -2.20
CA PHE A 273 23.93 14.62 -1.82
C PHE A 273 24.72 14.13 -3.03
N TRP A 274 24.22 13.12 -3.75
CA TRP A 274 24.97 12.49 -4.82
C TRP A 274 25.10 13.37 -6.06
N SER A 275 24.08 14.16 -6.39
CA SER A 275 24.16 15.12 -7.48
C SER A 275 25.22 16.19 -7.20
N ALA A 276 25.26 16.74 -5.99
CA ALA A 276 26.28 17.74 -5.61
C ALA A 276 27.68 17.13 -5.54
N PHE A 277 27.80 15.92 -5.01
CA PHE A 277 29.06 15.18 -4.95
C PHE A 277 29.67 15.00 -6.35
N PHE A 278 28.90 14.45 -7.30
CA PHE A 278 29.41 14.18 -8.64
C PHE A 278 29.64 15.46 -9.45
N ALA A 279 28.79 16.47 -9.30
CA ALA A 279 29.01 17.78 -9.92
C ALA A 279 30.34 18.40 -9.44
N GLU A 280 30.65 18.33 -8.14
CA GLU A 280 31.92 18.83 -7.60
C GLU A 280 33.13 18.04 -8.13
N LEU A 281 32.98 16.73 -8.34
CA LEU A 281 33.99 15.91 -9.01
C LEU A 281 34.15 16.22 -10.50
N GLY A 282 33.27 17.04 -11.09
CA GLY A 282 33.31 17.45 -12.49
C GLY A 282 32.62 16.46 -13.43
N LEU A 283 31.74 15.61 -12.89
CA LEU A 283 30.94 14.65 -13.63
C LEU A 283 29.51 15.18 -13.76
N ARG A 284 28.85 14.91 -14.88
CA ARG A 284 27.47 15.29 -15.10
C ARG A 284 26.52 14.19 -14.60
N PRO A 285 25.74 14.41 -13.53
CA PRO A 285 24.82 13.40 -13.05
C PRO A 285 23.66 13.21 -14.05
N MET A 286 23.21 11.98 -14.27
CA MET A 286 22.05 11.66 -15.10
C MET A 286 21.06 10.85 -14.29
N LEU A 287 19.98 11.47 -13.85
CA LEU A 287 18.89 10.79 -13.14
C LEU A 287 18.03 10.01 -14.14
N SER A 288 17.74 8.74 -13.85
CA SER A 288 16.74 7.98 -14.62
C SER A 288 15.33 8.57 -14.44
N PRO A 289 14.41 8.40 -15.40
CA PRO A 289 13.09 9.04 -15.32
C PRO A 289 12.25 8.44 -14.20
N GLU A 290 11.04 8.97 -14.00
CA GLU A 290 10.09 8.34 -13.08
C GLU A 290 9.78 6.89 -13.49
N SER A 291 9.57 6.02 -12.50
CA SER A 291 9.21 4.63 -12.74
C SER A 291 7.92 4.52 -13.55
N ASP A 292 8.05 4.07 -14.80
CA ASP A 292 6.93 3.77 -15.68
C ASP A 292 6.74 2.26 -15.85
N ARG A 293 5.81 1.85 -16.70
CA ARG A 293 5.56 0.43 -16.99
C ARG A 293 6.80 -0.26 -17.56
N GLY A 294 7.50 0.36 -18.50
CA GLY A 294 8.66 -0.24 -19.17
C GLY A 294 9.83 -0.48 -18.23
N ILE A 295 10.15 0.49 -17.35
CA ILE A 295 11.19 0.35 -16.33
C ILE A 295 10.84 -0.78 -15.36
N ARG A 296 9.58 -0.84 -14.91
CA ARG A 296 9.14 -1.88 -13.96
C ARG A 296 9.21 -3.27 -14.57
N GLU A 297 8.67 -3.46 -15.78
CA GLU A 297 8.71 -4.75 -16.49
C GLU A 297 10.16 -5.18 -16.78
N SER A 298 11.00 -4.26 -17.28
CA SER A 298 12.44 -4.51 -17.50
C SER A 298 13.16 -4.94 -16.21
N GLY A 299 12.85 -4.30 -15.08
CA GLY A 299 13.39 -4.66 -13.78
C GLY A 299 12.91 -6.01 -13.28
N VAL A 300 11.63 -6.32 -13.44
CA VAL A 300 11.01 -7.61 -13.12
C VAL A 300 11.69 -8.73 -13.91
N GLU A 301 11.90 -8.56 -15.21
CA GLU A 301 12.57 -9.53 -16.09
C GLU A 301 14.07 -9.68 -15.80
N ALA A 302 14.75 -8.58 -15.45
CA ALA A 302 16.19 -8.60 -15.20
C ALA A 302 16.57 -9.29 -13.87
N THR A 303 15.65 -9.36 -12.91
CA THR A 303 15.96 -9.85 -11.57
C THR A 303 15.95 -11.38 -11.50
N VAL A 304 17.04 -11.98 -11.01
CA VAL A 304 17.17 -13.45 -10.87
C VAL A 304 16.55 -13.97 -9.58
N ALA A 305 16.78 -13.27 -8.47
CA ALA A 305 16.14 -13.59 -7.19
C ALA A 305 14.72 -13.01 -7.16
N GLU A 306 13.93 -13.39 -6.15
CA GLU A 306 12.64 -12.74 -5.89
C GLU A 306 12.71 -11.76 -4.69
N PRO A 307 13.39 -10.61 -4.80
CA PRO A 307 13.40 -9.58 -3.76
C PRO A 307 12.07 -8.84 -3.70
N CYS A 308 11.96 -7.87 -2.78
CA CYS A 308 10.83 -6.95 -2.77
C CYS A 308 10.76 -6.11 -4.06
N PHE A 309 9.57 -5.65 -4.43
CA PHE A 309 9.35 -4.94 -5.69
C PHE A 309 10.26 -3.73 -5.91
N PRO A 310 10.55 -2.86 -4.92
CA PRO A 310 11.45 -1.72 -5.12
C PRO A 310 12.85 -2.10 -5.62
N ILE A 311 13.36 -3.27 -5.24
CA ILE A 311 14.66 -3.78 -5.70
C ILE A 311 14.58 -4.20 -7.16
N ARG A 312 13.46 -4.83 -7.58
CA ARG A 312 13.23 -5.17 -8.99
C ARG A 312 13.12 -3.90 -9.83
N VAL A 313 12.37 -2.90 -9.37
CA VAL A 313 12.29 -1.58 -10.02
C VAL A 313 13.67 -0.92 -10.13
N ALA A 314 14.53 -1.04 -9.11
CA ALA A 314 15.90 -0.55 -9.17
C ALA A 314 16.74 -1.21 -10.29
N HIS A 315 16.56 -2.51 -10.57
CA HIS A 315 17.20 -3.16 -11.72
C HIS A 315 16.76 -2.54 -13.04
N GLY A 316 15.47 -2.20 -13.15
CA GLY A 316 14.90 -1.52 -14.31
C GLY A 316 15.53 -0.16 -14.55
N HIS A 317 15.72 0.65 -13.49
CA HIS A 317 16.39 1.95 -13.59
C HIS A 317 17.86 1.84 -13.98
N VAL A 318 18.58 0.84 -13.44
CA VAL A 318 19.97 0.60 -13.84
C VAL A 318 20.06 0.15 -15.30
N ALA A 319 19.15 -0.72 -15.75
CA ALA A 319 19.06 -1.13 -17.15
C ALA A 319 18.77 0.08 -18.06
N TRP A 320 17.83 0.93 -17.67
CA TRP A 320 17.52 2.15 -18.41
C TRP A 320 18.76 3.04 -18.56
N LEU A 321 19.51 3.31 -17.48
CA LEU A 321 20.74 4.11 -17.56
C LEU A 321 21.82 3.45 -18.44
N ALA A 322 21.94 2.13 -18.37
CA ALA A 322 22.86 1.39 -19.22
C ALA A 322 22.54 1.55 -20.71
N ASP A 323 21.25 1.51 -21.05
CA ASP A 323 20.73 1.62 -22.41
C ASP A 323 20.74 3.08 -22.93
N HIS A 324 20.76 4.09 -22.05
CA HIS A 324 20.60 5.52 -22.40
C HIS A 324 21.87 6.38 -22.19
N GLY A 325 23.05 5.77 -22.32
CA GLY A 325 24.30 6.54 -22.48
C GLY A 325 25.01 6.96 -21.19
N ALA A 326 24.67 6.42 -20.02
CA ALA A 326 25.42 6.70 -18.80
C ALA A 326 26.80 6.00 -18.81
N GLU A 327 27.91 6.73 -18.92
CA GLU A 327 29.27 6.14 -19.00
C GLU A 327 29.66 5.34 -17.76
N ARG A 328 29.22 5.83 -16.59
CA ARG A 328 29.27 5.13 -15.30
C ARG A 328 27.89 5.15 -14.66
N ILE A 329 27.57 4.15 -13.84
CA ILE A 329 26.27 4.08 -13.13
C ILE A 329 26.55 3.87 -11.64
N PHE A 330 26.08 4.79 -10.82
CA PHE A 330 26.32 4.78 -9.39
C PHE A 330 25.29 3.92 -8.65
N VAL A 331 25.75 2.82 -8.07
CA VAL A 331 24.94 1.88 -7.27
C VAL A 331 25.73 1.55 -5.99
N PRO A 332 25.68 2.39 -4.95
CA PRO A 332 26.55 2.22 -3.79
C PRO A 332 26.15 1.05 -2.90
N ASN A 333 27.14 0.47 -2.22
CA ASN A 333 26.93 -0.43 -1.09
C ASN A 333 26.68 0.40 0.19
N GLN A 334 25.48 0.96 0.31
CA GLN A 334 25.08 1.82 1.43
C GLN A 334 24.71 0.98 2.66
N ILE A 335 25.61 0.93 3.64
CA ILE A 335 25.49 0.07 4.82
C ILE A 335 24.66 0.70 5.93
N ASN A 336 24.86 1.99 6.20
CA ASN A 336 24.22 2.70 7.30
C ASN A 336 24.02 4.18 7.01
N GLU A 337 23.14 4.80 7.79
CA GLU A 337 22.79 6.21 7.75
C GLU A 337 23.41 6.97 8.94
N GLU A 338 23.42 8.30 8.89
CA GLU A 338 23.70 9.12 10.07
C GLU A 338 22.64 8.82 11.16
N THR A 339 23.04 8.98 12.42
CA THR A 339 22.14 8.76 13.54
C THR A 339 22.44 9.68 14.70
N GLU A 340 21.38 10.10 15.38
CA GLU A 340 21.45 10.83 16.64
C GLU A 340 21.62 9.92 17.87
N PHE A 341 21.44 8.60 17.71
CA PHE A 341 21.63 7.62 18.80
C PHE A 341 22.85 6.73 18.51
N PRO A 342 24.06 7.18 18.86
CA PRO A 342 25.30 6.44 18.57
C PRO A 342 25.42 5.11 19.31
N ARG A 343 24.57 4.87 20.33
CA ARG A 343 24.48 3.59 21.05
C ARG A 343 23.87 2.45 20.22
N TYR A 344 23.09 2.77 19.19
CA TYR A 344 22.40 1.79 18.35
C TYR A 344 22.88 1.86 16.92
N ASN A 345 22.97 0.72 16.22
CA ASN A 345 23.27 0.70 14.79
C ASN A 345 22.21 1.47 13.96
N SER A 346 22.57 1.84 12.72
CA SER A 346 21.74 2.66 11.82
C SER A 346 21.70 2.07 10.41
N HIS A 347 21.56 0.74 10.32
CA HIS A 347 21.66 0.01 9.08
C HIS A 347 20.54 0.36 8.08
N ALA A 348 20.93 0.37 6.81
CA ALA A 348 20.01 0.30 5.68
C ALA A 348 19.35 -1.10 5.60
N CYS A 349 18.31 -1.30 4.78
CA CYS A 349 17.74 -2.63 4.60
C CYS A 349 18.74 -3.59 3.93
N PRO A 350 18.75 -4.90 4.25
CA PRO A 350 19.71 -5.85 3.69
C PRO A 350 19.72 -5.86 2.15
N TRP A 351 18.55 -5.83 1.53
CA TRP A 351 18.42 -5.74 0.07
C TRP A 351 19.01 -4.45 -0.51
N GLY A 352 18.87 -3.32 0.18
CA GLY A 352 19.47 -2.06 -0.24
C GLY A 352 20.98 -2.07 -0.09
N GLN A 353 21.51 -2.75 0.94
CA GLN A 353 22.95 -2.95 1.10
C GLN A 353 23.51 -3.82 -0.03
N THR A 354 22.81 -4.90 -0.40
CA THR A 354 23.29 -5.86 -1.42
C THR A 354 22.92 -5.52 -2.85
N LEU A 355 22.14 -4.45 -3.07
CA LEU A 355 21.71 -3.98 -4.39
C LEU A 355 22.81 -3.98 -5.46
N PRO A 356 24.00 -3.34 -5.25
CA PRO A 356 25.08 -3.37 -6.24
C PRO A 356 25.46 -4.77 -6.70
N PHE A 357 25.56 -5.71 -5.76
CA PHE A 357 26.05 -7.04 -6.05
C PHE A 357 25.04 -7.85 -6.84
N VAL A 358 23.75 -7.75 -6.50
CA VAL A 358 22.70 -8.49 -7.20
C VAL A 358 22.43 -7.91 -8.60
N VAL A 359 22.46 -6.58 -8.72
CA VAL A 359 22.36 -5.86 -9.99
C VAL A 359 23.50 -6.24 -10.92
N ARG A 360 24.75 -6.25 -10.42
CA ARG A 360 25.94 -6.65 -11.21
C ARG A 360 25.84 -8.07 -11.76
N THR A 361 25.21 -8.98 -11.01
CA THR A 361 25.07 -10.39 -11.42
C THR A 361 23.85 -10.67 -12.30
N ALA A 362 22.94 -9.71 -12.45
CA ALA A 362 21.74 -9.88 -13.25
C ALA A 362 22.11 -10.11 -14.73
N PRO A 363 21.55 -11.14 -15.42
CA PRO A 363 21.91 -11.49 -16.79
C PRO A 363 21.84 -10.31 -17.76
N ARG A 364 20.80 -9.47 -17.66
CA ARG A 364 20.62 -8.28 -18.49
C ARG A 364 21.70 -7.21 -18.27
N LEU A 365 22.26 -7.14 -17.07
CA LEU A 365 23.20 -6.08 -16.66
C LEU A 365 24.65 -6.55 -16.62
N ARG A 366 24.89 -7.85 -16.76
CA ARG A 366 26.23 -8.45 -16.69
C ARG A 366 27.19 -7.88 -17.73
N ALA A 367 26.69 -7.52 -18.91
CA ALA A 367 27.47 -6.88 -19.99
C ALA A 367 27.86 -5.43 -19.67
N HIS A 368 27.29 -4.83 -18.63
CA HIS A 368 27.57 -3.45 -18.19
C HIS A 368 28.14 -3.42 -16.77
N ALA A 369 28.58 -4.56 -16.24
CA ALA A 369 29.09 -4.70 -14.87
C ALA A 369 30.32 -3.81 -14.58
N ASP A 370 31.12 -3.53 -15.60
CA ASP A 370 32.30 -2.65 -15.58
C ASP A 370 31.94 -1.16 -15.50
N ARG A 371 30.72 -0.77 -15.89
CA ARG A 371 30.22 0.60 -15.78
C ARG A 371 29.70 0.91 -14.37
N LEU A 372 29.49 -0.09 -13.50
CA LEU A 372 28.90 0.10 -12.18
C LEU A 372 29.92 0.62 -11.16
N LEU A 373 29.66 1.80 -10.59
CA LEU A 373 30.37 2.34 -9.44
C LEU A 373 29.69 1.86 -8.16
N MET A 374 30.36 1.00 -7.39
CA MET A 374 29.79 0.34 -6.21
C MET A 374 30.63 0.57 -4.94
N PRO A 375 30.94 1.81 -4.55
CA PRO A 375 31.73 2.05 -3.36
C PRO A 375 30.98 1.61 -2.10
N LEU A 376 31.74 1.30 -1.05
CA LEU A 376 31.21 1.22 0.30
C LEU A 376 30.71 2.61 0.72
N VAL A 377 29.59 2.69 1.43
CA VAL A 377 29.11 3.96 1.99
C VAL A 377 28.62 3.75 3.43
N ARG A 378 29.28 4.43 4.37
CA ARG A 378 28.96 4.40 5.81
C ARG A 378 28.81 5.80 6.37
N PHE A 379 27.64 6.41 6.17
CA PHE A 379 27.32 7.76 6.66
C PHE A 379 27.49 7.91 8.18
N ARG A 380 27.29 6.85 8.95
CA ARG A 380 27.48 6.86 10.41
C ARG A 380 28.91 7.24 10.84
N LEU A 381 29.91 6.98 10.01
CA LEU A 381 31.32 7.28 10.31
C LEU A 381 31.69 8.75 10.02
N GLY A 382 30.73 9.56 9.55
CA GLY A 382 30.93 10.94 9.17
C GLY A 382 31.92 11.12 8.03
N LYS A 383 32.32 12.37 7.80
CA LYS A 383 33.22 12.77 6.70
C LYS A 383 34.50 11.93 6.60
N GLN A 384 35.16 11.62 7.71
CA GLN A 384 36.40 10.84 7.70
C GLN A 384 36.18 9.40 7.22
N GLY A 385 35.06 8.79 7.60
CA GLY A 385 34.67 7.48 7.08
C GLY A 385 34.35 7.53 5.59
N LEU A 386 33.60 8.54 5.14
CA LEU A 386 33.27 8.73 3.73
C LEU A 386 34.50 8.99 2.86
N LEU A 387 35.45 9.80 3.33
CA LEU A 387 36.75 10.01 2.67
C LEU A 387 37.46 8.69 2.43
N LYS A 388 37.50 7.82 3.45
CA LYS A 388 38.12 6.51 3.35
C LYS A 388 37.37 5.60 2.37
N ASP A 389 36.04 5.56 2.48
CA ASP A 389 35.20 4.63 1.72
C ASP A 389 35.10 5.01 0.23
N LEU A 390 35.19 6.31 -0.11
CA LEU A 390 35.05 6.81 -1.47
C LEU A 390 36.40 7.06 -2.19
N ARG A 391 37.54 6.93 -1.50
CA ARG A 391 38.88 7.25 -2.05
C ARG A 391 39.17 6.53 -3.36
N GLU A 392 38.98 5.22 -3.40
CA GLU A 392 39.33 4.39 -4.56
C GLU A 392 38.48 4.78 -5.79
N MET A 393 37.17 4.92 -5.59
CA MET A 393 36.26 5.38 -6.66
C MET A 393 36.63 6.79 -7.14
N ALA A 394 36.92 7.72 -6.23
CA ALA A 394 37.29 9.08 -6.61
C ALA A 394 38.59 9.11 -7.43
N ALA A 395 39.58 8.27 -7.07
CA ALA A 395 40.82 8.13 -7.83
C ALA A 395 40.58 7.50 -9.21
N GLU A 396 39.71 6.49 -9.33
CA GLU A 396 39.28 5.93 -10.62
C GLU A 396 38.66 7.00 -11.53
N LEU A 397 37.91 7.94 -10.94
CA LEU A 397 37.29 9.07 -11.64
C LEU A 397 38.24 10.27 -11.83
N GLY A 398 39.52 10.14 -11.50
CA GLY A 398 40.54 11.17 -11.72
C GLY A 398 40.50 12.34 -10.72
N ALA A 399 39.83 12.21 -9.58
CA ALA A 399 39.74 13.25 -8.57
C ALA A 399 40.87 13.16 -7.52
N SER A 400 41.42 14.30 -7.12
CA SER A 400 42.38 14.40 -6.01
C SER A 400 41.71 14.25 -4.64
N GLU A 401 42.47 13.91 -3.60
CA GLU A 401 41.93 13.84 -2.23
C GLU A 401 41.33 15.18 -1.76
N ALA A 402 41.94 16.31 -2.16
CA ALA A 402 41.42 17.63 -1.85
C ALA A 402 40.04 17.87 -2.51
N ARG A 403 39.90 17.47 -3.79
CA ARG A 403 38.63 17.57 -4.52
C ARG A 403 37.57 16.62 -3.96
N LEU A 404 37.95 15.41 -3.56
CA LEU A 404 37.06 14.48 -2.87
C LEU A 404 36.53 15.06 -1.55
N SER A 405 37.40 15.67 -0.74
CA SER A 405 36.96 16.33 0.50
C SER A 405 35.97 17.46 0.22
N ALA A 406 36.25 18.32 -0.76
CA ALA A 406 35.35 19.39 -1.16
C ALA A 406 34.01 18.85 -1.67
N ALA A 407 34.02 17.75 -2.44
CA ALA A 407 32.81 17.09 -2.92
C ALA A 407 31.92 16.56 -1.78
N ILE A 408 32.52 15.99 -0.72
CA ILE A 408 31.77 15.55 0.46
C ILE A 408 31.17 16.76 1.20
N ASP A 409 31.94 17.85 1.39
CA ASP A 409 31.44 19.05 2.06
C ASP A 409 30.24 19.67 1.31
N ARG A 410 30.36 19.82 -0.02
CA ARG A 410 29.27 20.33 -0.86
C ARG A 410 28.04 19.43 -0.83
N ALA A 411 28.25 18.11 -0.83
CA ALA A 411 27.18 17.12 -0.76
C ALA A 411 26.45 17.12 0.59
N GLU A 412 27.19 17.23 1.70
CA GLU A 412 26.61 17.37 3.04
C GLU A 412 25.78 18.64 3.15
N GLN A 413 26.27 19.77 2.63
CA GLN A 413 25.51 21.03 2.61
C GLN A 413 24.22 20.89 1.79
N ALA A 414 24.28 20.36 0.57
CA ALA A 414 23.10 20.17 -0.29
C ALA A 414 22.04 19.27 0.38
N GLN A 415 22.47 18.23 1.09
CA GLN A 415 21.57 17.35 1.84
C GLN A 415 20.93 18.05 3.05
N GLN A 416 21.69 18.91 3.74
CA GLN A 416 21.19 19.70 4.87
C GLN A 416 20.16 20.73 4.39
N ASP A 417 20.44 21.44 3.31
CA ASP A 417 19.52 22.42 2.71
C ASP A 417 18.20 21.77 2.31
N PHE A 418 18.26 20.61 1.64
CA PHE A 418 17.08 19.82 1.30
C PHE A 418 16.25 19.47 2.54
N ARG A 419 16.89 18.92 3.59
CA ARG A 419 16.20 18.55 4.83
C ARG A 419 15.61 19.76 5.56
N ALA A 420 16.30 20.90 5.54
CA ALA A 420 15.82 22.14 6.15
C ALA A 420 14.54 22.66 5.46
N ILE A 421 14.47 22.57 4.13
CA ILE A 421 13.26 22.92 3.36
C ILE A 421 12.07 22.06 3.79
N LEU A 422 12.26 20.73 3.89
CA LEU A 422 11.19 19.82 4.27
C LEU A 422 10.71 20.08 5.71
N LEU A 423 11.64 20.22 6.66
CA LEU A 423 11.29 20.48 8.06
C LEU A 423 10.55 21.82 8.21
N ALA A 424 11.00 22.88 7.55
CA ALA A 424 10.32 24.18 7.59
C ALA A 424 8.90 24.12 7.01
N ALA A 425 8.69 23.35 5.94
CA ALA A 425 7.35 23.13 5.37
C ALA A 425 6.46 22.28 6.28
N GLY A 426 7.04 21.28 6.95
CA GLY A 426 6.34 20.44 7.91
C GLY A 426 5.90 21.19 9.16
N GLU A 427 6.76 22.04 9.71
CA GLU A 427 6.44 22.91 10.84
C GLU A 427 5.28 23.86 10.51
N ARG A 428 5.30 24.49 9.33
CA ARG A 428 4.17 25.31 8.85
C ARG A 428 2.88 24.51 8.70
N ALA A 429 2.96 23.31 8.14
CA ALA A 429 1.81 22.43 7.95
C ALA A 429 1.20 22.00 9.30
N LEU A 430 2.02 21.57 10.26
CA LEU A 430 1.58 21.18 11.60
C LEU A 430 0.92 22.37 12.33
N ALA A 431 1.53 23.56 12.26
CA ALA A 431 0.94 24.76 12.85
C ALA A 431 -0.42 25.12 12.21
N THR A 432 -0.53 25.00 10.89
CA THR A 432 -1.79 25.27 10.16
C THR A 432 -2.90 24.28 10.53
N LEU A 433 -2.57 23.00 10.75
CA LEU A 433 -3.54 22.00 11.18
C LEU A 433 -4.05 22.26 12.60
N GLU A 434 -3.15 22.61 13.52
CA GLU A 434 -3.52 22.97 14.89
C GLU A 434 -4.39 24.24 14.91
N GLU A 435 -3.99 25.29 14.18
CA GLU A 435 -4.73 26.56 14.11
C GLU A 435 -6.15 26.37 13.55
N ARG A 436 -6.30 25.51 12.55
CA ARG A 436 -7.60 25.26 11.89
C ARG A 436 -8.39 24.12 12.52
N GLY A 437 -7.85 23.42 13.51
CA GLY A 437 -8.48 22.24 14.12
C GLY A 437 -8.71 21.11 13.10
N GLU A 438 -7.84 20.98 12.11
CA GLU A 438 -7.99 20.06 10.98
C GLU A 438 -7.21 18.76 11.18
N GLN A 439 -7.75 17.66 10.64
CA GLN A 439 -7.10 16.35 10.75
C GLN A 439 -6.01 16.17 9.68
N GLY A 440 -4.95 15.44 10.04
CA GLY A 440 -3.83 15.10 9.15
C GLY A 440 -3.57 13.60 9.08
N ILE A 441 -3.11 13.13 7.93
CA ILE A 441 -2.57 11.78 7.75
C ILE A 441 -1.05 11.86 7.69
N VAL A 442 -0.39 11.30 8.70
CA VAL A 442 1.04 11.03 8.69
C VAL A 442 1.31 9.80 7.84
N LEU A 443 2.05 9.99 6.75
CA LEU A 443 2.51 8.93 5.87
C LEU A 443 3.88 8.43 6.33
N VAL A 444 3.96 7.19 6.77
CA VAL A 444 5.22 6.55 7.17
C VAL A 444 5.59 5.42 6.22
N GLY A 445 6.89 5.20 6.04
CA GLY A 445 7.41 4.19 5.14
C GLY A 445 8.85 4.48 4.79
N ARG A 446 9.35 3.81 3.77
CA ARG A 446 10.68 4.09 3.21
C ARG A 446 10.54 5.08 2.05
N PRO A 447 11.54 5.94 1.78
CA PRO A 447 11.45 6.94 0.72
C PRO A 447 10.99 6.36 -0.63
N TYR A 448 11.56 5.23 -1.03
CA TYR A 448 11.19 4.52 -2.26
C TYR A 448 9.80 3.87 -2.25
N ASN A 449 9.18 3.66 -1.09
CA ASN A 449 7.79 3.24 -1.01
C ASN A 449 6.86 4.46 -1.06
N MET A 450 7.22 5.56 -0.39
CA MET A 450 6.33 6.72 -0.25
C MET A 450 6.33 7.65 -1.46
N TYR A 451 7.42 7.72 -2.23
CA TYR A 451 7.58 8.73 -3.28
C TYR A 451 7.66 8.17 -4.69
N ASP A 452 7.97 6.88 -4.85
CA ASP A 452 7.94 6.26 -6.16
C ASP A 452 6.49 5.95 -6.56
N LYS A 453 5.91 6.79 -7.43
CA LYS A 453 4.56 6.61 -7.96
C LYS A 453 4.38 5.30 -8.72
N GLY A 454 5.45 4.75 -9.29
CA GLY A 454 5.43 3.46 -9.97
C GLY A 454 5.33 2.28 -9.00
N ILE A 455 5.65 2.50 -7.72
CA ILE A 455 5.60 1.49 -6.66
C ILE A 455 4.31 1.62 -5.82
N ASN A 456 3.89 2.84 -5.51
CA ASN A 456 2.74 3.07 -4.64
C ASN A 456 1.47 3.53 -5.37
N MET A 457 1.47 3.54 -6.70
CA MET A 457 0.34 3.94 -7.55
C MET A 457 -0.16 5.37 -7.28
N ASP A 458 0.73 6.25 -6.82
CA ASP A 458 0.47 7.65 -6.50
C ASP A 458 -0.61 7.86 -5.44
N ILE A 459 -0.83 6.86 -4.57
CA ILE A 459 -1.86 6.91 -3.52
C ILE A 459 -1.77 8.18 -2.66
N PRO A 460 -0.59 8.67 -2.22
CA PRO A 460 -0.50 9.90 -1.43
C PRO A 460 -1.15 11.12 -2.10
N ARG A 461 -0.88 11.35 -3.40
CA ARG A 461 -1.49 12.45 -4.16
C ARG A 461 -2.97 12.20 -4.42
N LYS A 462 -3.36 10.95 -4.68
CA LYS A 462 -4.78 10.55 -4.82
C LYS A 462 -5.58 10.82 -3.55
N LEU A 463 -4.99 10.57 -2.36
CA LEU A 463 -5.66 10.86 -1.08
C LEU A 463 -5.96 12.35 -0.94
N ARG A 464 -4.96 13.17 -1.26
CA ARG A 464 -5.07 14.62 -1.24
C ARG A 464 -6.12 15.12 -2.26
N LYS A 465 -6.02 14.68 -3.52
CA LYS A 465 -6.87 15.12 -4.64
C LYS A 465 -8.31 14.63 -4.56
N TYR A 466 -8.55 13.40 -4.11
CA TYR A 466 -9.89 12.80 -4.16
C TYR A 466 -10.66 12.91 -2.84
N TYR A 467 -9.96 13.06 -1.71
CA TYR A 467 -10.57 13.11 -0.37
C TYR A 467 -10.19 14.34 0.45
N GLY A 468 -9.49 15.33 -0.11
CA GLY A 468 -9.15 16.55 0.62
C GLY A 468 -8.23 16.34 1.82
N VAL A 469 -7.48 15.24 1.83
CA VAL A 469 -6.69 14.82 3.00
C VAL A 469 -5.41 15.65 3.10
N ASN A 470 -5.15 16.19 4.29
CA ASN A 470 -3.86 16.79 4.63
C ASN A 470 -2.83 15.68 4.84
N VAL A 471 -1.98 15.42 3.84
CA VAL A 471 -0.96 14.37 3.90
C VAL A 471 0.37 14.95 4.38
N LEU A 472 0.93 14.39 5.45
CA LEU A 472 2.22 14.75 6.05
C LEU A 472 3.20 13.59 5.97
N PRO A 473 4.16 13.61 5.02
CA PRO A 473 5.17 12.57 4.95
C PRO A 473 6.16 12.65 6.12
N LEU A 474 6.71 11.50 6.53
CA LEU A 474 7.53 11.41 7.75
C LEU A 474 8.78 12.31 7.78
N ASP A 475 9.35 12.66 6.62
CA ASP A 475 10.56 13.49 6.51
C ASP A 475 10.28 14.99 6.68
N PHE A 476 9.01 15.39 6.75
CA PHE A 476 8.56 16.72 7.15
C PHE A 476 8.39 16.84 8.68
N LEU A 477 8.39 15.73 9.42
CA LEU A 477 8.06 15.74 10.84
C LEU A 477 9.30 16.01 11.74
N PRO A 478 9.14 16.76 12.83
CA PRO A 478 10.21 17.04 13.79
C PRO A 478 10.44 15.85 14.73
N ILE A 479 10.89 14.72 14.18
CA ILE A 479 11.03 13.44 14.91
C ILE A 479 12.36 13.28 15.64
N LYS A 480 13.28 14.23 15.47
CA LYS A 480 14.62 14.20 16.05
C LYS A 480 14.52 14.21 17.59
N GLY A 481 15.25 13.32 18.25
CA GLY A 481 15.33 13.21 19.71
C GLY A 481 14.27 12.31 20.35
N ILE A 482 13.24 11.90 19.62
CA ILE A 482 12.18 11.02 20.15
C ILE A 482 12.79 9.62 20.42
N ASP A 483 12.77 9.16 21.67
CA ASP A 483 13.40 7.90 22.08
C ASP A 483 12.42 6.72 22.12
N VAL A 484 12.51 5.80 21.16
CA VAL A 484 11.63 4.62 21.00
C VAL A 484 12.13 3.34 21.69
N SER A 485 13.09 3.44 22.61
CA SER A 485 13.73 2.28 23.24
C SER A 485 12.87 1.53 24.25
N ASP A 486 11.82 2.15 24.76
CA ASP A 486 10.75 1.53 25.55
C ASP A 486 9.94 0.51 24.74
N VAL A 487 9.66 0.80 23.46
CA VAL A 487 8.95 -0.09 22.53
C VAL A 487 9.88 -1.13 21.94
N VAL A 488 11.07 -0.69 21.50
CA VAL A 488 12.07 -1.58 20.92
C VAL A 488 13.48 -1.13 21.30
N PRO A 489 14.12 -1.79 22.28
CA PRO A 489 15.38 -1.34 22.87
C PRO A 489 16.55 -1.17 21.89
N ASN A 490 16.54 -1.85 20.74
CA ASN A 490 17.63 -1.83 19.76
C ASN A 490 17.12 -1.84 18.32
N MET A 491 16.24 -0.90 17.96
CA MET A 491 15.85 -0.75 16.55
C MET A 491 17.05 -0.30 15.70
N TYR A 492 17.75 -1.26 15.11
CA TYR A 492 19.02 -1.05 14.40
C TYR A 492 18.86 -0.61 12.94
N TRP A 493 17.64 -0.69 12.39
CA TRP A 493 17.34 -0.12 11.07
C TRP A 493 17.03 1.37 11.20
N ASN A 494 17.75 2.22 10.46
CA ASN A 494 17.58 3.68 10.54
C ASN A 494 16.13 4.11 10.22
N TYR A 495 15.61 3.69 9.06
CA TYR A 495 14.23 3.99 8.68
C TYR A 495 13.20 3.34 9.61
N GLY A 496 13.51 2.18 10.20
CA GLY A 496 12.63 1.57 11.20
C GLY A 496 12.49 2.47 12.43
N ARG A 497 13.59 3.06 12.90
CA ARG A 497 13.56 4.03 13.99
C ARG A 497 12.78 5.29 13.61
N LYS A 498 13.04 5.88 12.45
CA LYS A 498 12.31 7.08 11.98
C LYS A 498 10.81 6.84 11.89
N ILE A 499 10.39 5.67 11.39
CA ILE A 499 8.98 5.26 11.33
C ILE A 499 8.37 5.20 12.74
N LEU A 500 9.07 4.62 13.72
CA LEU A 500 8.57 4.55 15.10
C LEU A 500 8.54 5.91 15.80
N GLN A 501 9.53 6.78 15.55
CA GLN A 501 9.54 8.14 16.07
C GLN A 501 8.36 8.96 15.52
N ALA A 502 8.11 8.86 14.20
CA ALA A 502 6.94 9.46 13.56
C ALA A 502 5.62 8.88 14.08
N ALA A 503 5.58 7.57 14.33
CA ALA A 503 4.41 6.91 14.91
C ALA A 503 4.10 7.43 16.31
N ARG A 504 5.12 7.63 17.16
CA ARG A 504 4.93 8.23 18.49
C ARG A 504 4.44 9.67 18.42
N LEU A 505 5.09 10.49 17.60
CA LEU A 505 4.67 11.89 17.43
C LEU A 505 3.20 11.98 16.95
N ALA A 506 2.85 11.17 15.94
CA ALA A 506 1.47 11.05 15.49
C ALA A 506 0.54 10.59 16.62
N GLY A 507 0.99 9.60 17.42
CA GLY A 507 0.31 9.01 18.58
C GLY A 507 0.00 9.98 19.72
N GLU A 508 0.87 10.95 19.98
CA GLU A 508 0.70 12.00 20.98
C GLU A 508 -0.15 13.17 20.47
N THR A 509 -0.34 13.29 19.15
CA THR A 509 -1.06 14.39 18.52
C THR A 509 -2.49 13.97 18.15
N ARG A 510 -3.51 14.49 18.85
CA ARG A 510 -4.92 14.03 18.74
C ARG A 510 -5.45 13.98 17.31
N HIS A 511 -5.12 14.97 16.47
CA HIS A 511 -5.68 15.12 15.13
C HIS A 511 -4.82 14.48 14.01
N LEU A 512 -3.72 13.77 14.34
CA LEU A 512 -2.87 13.09 13.36
C LEU A 512 -3.11 11.57 13.32
N HIS A 513 -3.37 11.02 12.14
CA HIS A 513 -3.59 9.58 11.95
C HIS A 513 -2.52 8.98 11.05
N LEU A 514 -2.22 7.70 11.19
CA LEU A 514 -1.06 7.10 10.51
C LEU A 514 -1.47 6.17 9.36
N ILE A 515 -0.82 6.32 8.21
CA ILE A 515 -0.83 5.34 7.12
C ILE A 515 0.60 4.86 6.87
N TYR A 516 0.83 3.55 7.01
CA TYR A 516 2.09 2.89 6.72
C TYR A 516 2.10 2.39 5.27
N VAL A 517 3.01 2.89 4.45
CA VAL A 517 3.28 2.44 3.08
C VAL A 517 4.48 1.48 3.04
N THR A 518 4.22 0.23 2.67
CA THR A 518 5.20 -0.87 2.60
C THR A 518 5.06 -1.63 1.29
N ASN A 519 6.03 -2.48 0.98
CA ASN A 519 5.92 -3.41 -0.14
C ASN A 519 5.89 -4.88 0.33
N PHE A 520 5.37 -5.77 -0.52
CA PHE A 520 5.44 -7.21 -0.34
C PHE A 520 6.90 -7.68 -0.34
N LYS A 521 7.19 -8.77 0.39
CA LYS A 521 8.57 -9.28 0.63
C LYS A 521 9.53 -8.26 1.29
N CYS A 522 9.02 -7.18 1.88
CA CYS A 522 9.87 -6.28 2.65
C CYS A 522 10.20 -6.90 4.03
N GLY A 523 11.35 -7.56 4.11
CA GLY A 523 11.82 -8.24 5.32
C GLY A 523 11.86 -7.33 6.55
N PRO A 524 12.57 -6.19 6.57
CA PRO A 524 12.60 -5.34 7.75
C PRO A 524 11.20 -4.86 8.20
N ASP A 525 10.34 -4.50 7.26
CA ASP A 525 9.02 -3.95 7.59
C ASP A 525 8.10 -5.03 8.19
N SER A 526 8.28 -6.31 7.88
CA SER A 526 7.56 -7.39 8.59
C SER A 526 7.94 -7.51 10.06
N TYR A 527 9.14 -7.04 10.47
CA TYR A 527 9.57 -6.96 11.87
C TYR A 527 9.26 -5.61 12.53
N ILE A 528 8.95 -4.56 11.77
CA ILE A 528 8.75 -3.22 12.34
C ILE A 528 7.27 -2.96 12.60
N LYS A 529 6.38 -3.44 11.73
CA LYS A 529 4.94 -3.11 11.76
C LYS A 529 4.26 -3.37 13.10
N HIS A 530 4.59 -4.45 13.80
CA HIS A 530 3.95 -4.75 15.08
C HIS A 530 4.32 -3.75 16.18
N TYR A 531 5.52 -3.18 16.13
CA TYR A 531 5.96 -2.11 17.04
C TYR A 531 5.32 -0.75 16.73
N VAL A 532 4.85 -0.52 15.50
CA VAL A 532 4.23 0.77 15.12
C VAL A 532 2.96 1.01 15.92
N ARG A 533 2.17 -0.04 16.17
CA ARG A 533 0.96 0.06 17.00
C ARG A 533 1.30 0.47 18.43
N GLU A 534 2.31 -0.15 19.00
CA GLU A 534 2.77 0.13 20.36
C GLU A 534 3.33 1.55 20.48
N ALA A 535 4.13 1.99 19.50
CA ALA A 535 4.65 3.34 19.45
C ALA A 535 3.57 4.41 19.25
N ALA A 536 2.56 4.15 18.41
CA ALA A 536 1.48 5.10 18.14
C ALA A 536 0.38 5.12 19.21
N GLY A 537 0.24 4.06 20.00
CA GLY A 537 -0.84 3.91 20.99
C GLY A 537 -2.25 3.83 20.40
N ARG A 538 -2.41 3.79 19.06
CA ARG A 538 -3.70 3.82 18.37
C ARG A 538 -3.68 3.00 17.07
N PRO A 539 -4.85 2.62 16.52
CA PRO A 539 -4.90 1.90 15.25
C PRO A 539 -4.43 2.74 14.06
N PHE A 540 -3.75 2.10 13.11
CA PHE A 540 -3.22 2.68 11.88
C PHE A 540 -3.51 1.80 10.66
N LEU A 541 -3.50 2.38 9.46
CA LEU A 541 -3.69 1.62 8.21
C LEU A 541 -2.33 1.20 7.63
N THR A 542 -2.20 -0.06 7.22
CA THR A 542 -1.04 -0.53 6.44
C THR A 542 -1.41 -0.76 4.98
N LEU A 543 -0.77 -0.04 4.05
CA LEU A 543 -0.87 -0.26 2.60
C LEU A 543 0.36 -1.02 2.11
N GLN A 544 0.17 -2.29 1.74
CA GLN A 544 1.21 -3.16 1.21
C GLN A 544 1.07 -3.33 -0.30
N PHE A 545 2.00 -2.75 -1.05
CA PHE A 545 2.04 -2.81 -2.51
C PHE A 545 2.84 -4.01 -3.03
N ASP A 546 2.58 -4.43 -4.25
CA ASP A 546 3.34 -5.46 -4.97
C ASP A 546 3.53 -5.05 -6.45
N GLU A 547 3.76 -6.01 -7.33
CA GLU A 547 3.95 -5.78 -8.78
C GLU A 547 2.64 -5.49 -9.53
N HIS A 548 1.48 -5.79 -8.93
CA HIS A 548 0.19 -5.59 -9.57
C HIS A 548 -0.21 -4.13 -9.52
N GLN A 549 -0.75 -3.63 -10.63
CA GLN A 549 -1.11 -2.22 -10.79
C GLN A 549 -2.62 -1.99 -10.74
N ASN A 550 -3.25 -2.47 -9.65
CA ASN A 550 -4.65 -2.18 -9.36
C ASN A 550 -4.74 -1.41 -8.04
N ASP A 551 -5.02 -0.11 -8.13
CA ASP A 551 -5.15 0.77 -6.97
C ASP A 551 -6.53 0.70 -6.32
N ALA A 552 -7.54 0.10 -6.96
CA ALA A 552 -8.92 0.08 -6.47
C ALA A 552 -9.02 -0.51 -5.05
N GLY A 553 -8.35 -1.64 -4.81
CA GLY A 553 -8.31 -2.27 -3.49
C GLY A 553 -7.61 -1.40 -2.43
N HIS A 554 -6.55 -0.68 -2.81
CA HIS A 554 -5.86 0.25 -1.91
C HIS A 554 -6.71 1.48 -1.59
N MET A 555 -7.38 2.04 -2.59
CA MET A 555 -8.24 3.21 -2.44
C MET A 555 -9.45 2.90 -1.56
N THR A 556 -10.10 1.74 -1.73
CA THR A 556 -11.21 1.32 -0.86
C THR A 556 -10.77 1.18 0.60
N ARG A 557 -9.56 0.65 0.85
CA ARG A 557 -9.00 0.56 2.21
C ARG A 557 -8.69 1.93 2.80
N CYS A 558 -8.21 2.86 1.99
CA CYS A 558 -8.03 4.25 2.40
C CYS A 558 -9.38 4.90 2.71
N GLU A 559 -10.40 4.71 1.88
CA GLU A 559 -11.75 5.24 2.12
C GLU A 559 -12.32 4.75 3.46
N ALA A 560 -12.27 3.45 3.71
CA ALA A 560 -12.76 2.87 4.95
C ALA A 560 -12.00 3.43 6.17
N TYR A 561 -10.68 3.58 6.05
CA TYR A 561 -9.87 4.16 7.12
C TYR A 561 -10.18 5.64 7.35
N LEU A 562 -10.22 6.46 6.28
CA LEU A 562 -10.55 7.88 6.35
C LEU A 562 -11.95 8.11 6.92
N ASP A 563 -12.93 7.30 6.51
CA ASP A 563 -14.29 7.32 7.07
C ASP A 563 -14.28 6.99 8.58
N SER A 564 -13.56 5.94 8.98
CA SER A 564 -13.44 5.55 10.40
C SER A 564 -12.78 6.61 11.29
N LYS A 565 -11.96 7.48 10.70
CA LYS A 565 -11.28 8.59 11.41
C LYS A 565 -12.06 9.91 11.34
N GLY A 566 -13.19 9.94 10.63
CA GLY A 566 -14.04 11.13 10.49
C GLY A 566 -13.68 12.05 9.32
N PHE A 567 -12.63 11.77 8.53
CA PHE A 567 -12.25 12.61 7.38
C PHE A 567 -13.37 12.72 6.34
N LEU A 568 -14.05 11.61 6.08
CA LEU A 568 -15.15 11.56 5.09
C LEU A 568 -16.51 11.90 5.69
N ARG A 569 -16.60 12.05 7.02
CA ARG A 569 -17.82 12.44 7.74
C ARG A 569 -17.65 13.80 8.38
N TRP A 570 -17.22 14.80 7.61
CA TRP A 570 -17.05 16.18 8.10
C TRP A 570 -18.33 16.78 8.70
N TRP A 571 -19.50 16.23 8.37
CA TRP A 571 -20.78 16.60 8.96
C TRP A 571 -21.03 15.97 10.34
N SER A 572 -20.28 14.94 10.72
CA SER A 572 -20.49 14.16 11.95
C SER A 572 -19.60 14.65 13.10
N ASP A 573 -20.19 14.95 14.25
CA ASP A 573 -19.53 15.29 15.52
C ASP A 573 -18.65 14.15 16.03
N ALA A 574 -18.76 12.94 15.47
CA ALA A 574 -17.84 11.83 15.70
C ALA A 574 -16.38 12.19 15.32
N ALA A 575 -16.15 13.16 14.43
CA ALA A 575 -14.81 13.70 14.17
C ALA A 575 -14.17 14.35 15.41
N LEU A 576 -14.99 14.79 16.38
CA LEU A 576 -14.58 15.31 17.69
C LEU A 576 -14.76 14.27 18.82
N GLU A 577 -15.80 13.42 18.76
CA GLU A 577 -16.17 12.45 19.80
C GLU A 577 -15.45 11.10 19.73
N CYS A 578 -14.82 10.71 18.61
CA CYS A 578 -13.88 9.57 18.57
C CYS A 578 -12.61 9.79 19.44
N GLY A 579 -12.57 10.89 20.21
CA GLY A 579 -11.60 11.19 21.25
C GLY A 579 -12.12 11.02 22.69
N VAL A 580 -13.14 10.20 22.96
CA VAL A 580 -13.52 9.83 24.33
C VAL A 580 -13.98 8.36 24.42
N SER A 581 -13.02 7.45 24.67
CA SER A 581 -13.01 6.52 25.81
C SER A 581 -11.67 5.81 25.86
#